data_AF-A0A821VWJ9-F1
#
_entry.id   AF-A0A821VWJ9-F1
#
_cell.length_a   1.000
_cell.length_b   1.000
_cell.length_c   1.000
_cell.angle_alpha   90.00
_cell.angle_beta   90.00
_cell.angle_gamma   90.00
#
_symmetry.space_group_name_H-M   'P 1'
#
loop_
_entity.id
_entity.type
_entity.pdbx_description
1 polymer ?
#
loop_
_entity_poly.entity_id
_entity_poly.type
_entity_poly.pdbx_seq_one_letter_code
_entity_poly.pdbx_strand_id
1 'polypeptide(L)'
;MQPNLQTLVESIINLVDSIINLFSNNGDNQDPVSLTFPLPNLVKSYYCAVTMTVTIIVIQLIVFLANIRRNLLQVYRGDDSEIPRRQRSQYVTYATGNFHFAGYFIGYLIWGFIIIAFFSTIFCVSIGAFITFGNVKVLEKILKFILPSLLLVTFKVFLNKLLAQYVFLQHYGDVLALDNRRFFMIFIYFNFFLDAFLGFISSILRFVKSIIGATFYMCRLDYSPLGRKLETFDSGFSAYCGFIHTECTHRHPIMLVFVSHLFSELRKQQYSMTHIDLDDFPLEEKCAVEVKKTSKYIRKWRLAVFLVRNPAIVFFRKTFLKQLCFEDLQAINDVDNDNQHNTQRGAAFYIRQMAAQRPSFVNEIDPAQIIIQRF
;
A
#
# COMPACT_ATOMS: atom_id res chain seq x y z
N MET A 1 37.10 28.99 -18.56
CA MET A 1 37.98 28.75 -17.40
C MET A 1 37.19 27.98 -16.35
N GLN A 2 37.20 26.65 -16.42
CA GLN A 2 36.64 25.78 -15.39
C GLN A 2 37.81 25.30 -14.52
N PRO A 3 37.76 25.44 -13.18
CA PRO A 3 38.77 24.83 -12.33
C PRO A 3 38.61 23.31 -12.39
N ASN A 4 39.69 22.61 -12.74
CA ASN A 4 39.73 21.16 -12.86
C ASN A 4 39.37 20.51 -11.52
N LEU A 5 38.43 19.56 -11.54
CA LEU A 5 37.99 18.76 -10.38
C LEU A 5 39.18 18.17 -9.59
N GLN A 6 40.29 17.88 -10.27
CA GLN A 6 41.53 17.39 -9.67
C GLN A 6 42.19 18.38 -8.69
N THR A 7 42.17 19.69 -8.97
CA THR A 7 42.78 20.68 -8.06
C THR A 7 41.95 20.90 -6.80
N LEU A 8 40.63 20.72 -6.90
CA LEU A 8 39.73 20.72 -5.74
C LEU A 8 39.96 19.48 -4.85
N VAL A 9 40.15 18.31 -5.46
CA VAL A 9 40.45 17.06 -4.72
C VAL A 9 41.79 17.15 -4.00
N GLU A 10 42.84 17.65 -4.67
CA GLU A 10 44.15 17.85 -4.02
C GLU A 10 44.10 18.88 -2.89
N SER A 11 43.35 19.97 -3.07
CA SER A 11 43.16 20.96 -2.00
C SER A 11 42.44 20.37 -0.79
N ILE A 12 41.48 19.46 -0.99
CA ILE A 12 40.75 18.80 0.11
C ILE A 12 41.68 17.82 0.84
N ILE A 13 42.49 17.05 0.11
CA ILE A 13 43.46 16.11 0.70
C ILE A 13 44.47 16.87 1.56
N ASN A 14 45.04 17.97 1.06
CA ASN A 14 46.01 18.78 1.81
C ASN A 14 45.39 19.43 3.06
N LEU A 15 44.10 19.78 3.01
CA LEU A 15 43.38 20.34 4.16
C LEU A 15 43.11 19.27 5.21
N VAL A 16 42.77 18.05 4.79
CA VAL A 16 42.60 16.89 5.68
C VAL A 16 43.93 16.53 6.36
N ASP A 17 45.04 16.49 5.61
CA ASP A 17 46.37 16.20 6.17
C ASP A 17 46.84 17.31 7.13
N SER A 18 46.52 18.57 6.84
CA SER A 18 46.82 19.68 7.75
C SER A 18 46.03 19.58 9.05
N ILE A 19 44.74 19.19 9.00
CA ILE A 19 43.91 18.96 10.19
C ILE A 19 44.44 17.77 11.01
N ILE A 20 44.84 16.67 10.36
CA ILE A 20 45.41 15.49 11.04
C ILE A 20 46.70 15.88 11.78
N ASN A 21 47.58 16.66 11.15
CA ASN A 21 48.81 17.13 11.78
C ASN A 21 48.55 18.13 12.92
N LEU A 22 47.51 18.95 12.82
CA LEU A 22 47.09 19.86 13.89
C LEU A 22 46.53 19.12 15.11
N PHE A 23 45.85 17.99 14.89
CA PHE A 23 45.41 17.10 15.96
C PHE A 23 46.56 16.30 16.57
N SER A 24 47.58 15.93 15.79
CA SER A 24 48.74 15.19 16.27
C SER A 24 49.67 16.03 17.14
N ASN A 25 49.89 17.31 16.81
CA ASN A 25 50.82 18.18 17.54
C ASN A 25 50.27 18.75 18.86
N ASN A 26 48.96 18.68 19.09
CA ASN A 26 48.35 19.09 20.36
C ASN A 26 48.41 18.01 21.46
N GLY A 27 48.97 16.83 21.16
CA GLY A 27 49.01 15.67 22.08
C GLY A 27 50.24 15.55 22.97
N ASP A 28 51.31 16.33 22.75
CA ASP A 28 52.64 16.00 23.32
C ASP A 28 53.01 16.69 24.64
N ASN A 29 52.13 17.49 25.26
CA ASN A 29 52.45 18.20 26.51
C ASN A 29 51.38 18.07 27.60
N GLN A 30 50.95 16.85 27.91
CA GLN A 30 50.27 16.55 29.18
C GLN A 30 50.50 15.09 29.57
N ASP A 31 50.92 14.87 30.81
CA ASP A 31 51.30 13.57 31.40
C ASP A 31 50.29 12.46 31.07
N PRO A 32 50.73 11.25 30.64
CA PRO A 32 49.82 10.21 30.20
C PRO A 32 49.23 9.51 31.42
N VAL A 33 48.13 10.04 31.96
CA VAL A 33 47.15 9.21 32.66
C VAL A 33 46.54 8.29 31.62
N SER A 34 47.18 7.15 31.43
CA SER A 34 46.75 6.07 30.54
C SER A 34 45.48 5.42 31.10
N LEU A 35 44.33 6.08 30.94
CA LEU A 35 43.06 5.36 30.78
C LEU A 35 43.08 4.73 29.38
N THR A 36 43.89 3.69 29.21
CA THR A 36 43.77 2.77 28.09
C THR A 36 42.47 2.00 28.26
N PHE A 37 41.34 2.61 27.90
CA PHE A 37 40.13 1.86 27.61
C PHE A 37 40.39 1.07 26.33
N PRO A 38 40.54 -0.28 26.38
CA PRO A 38 40.68 -1.05 25.17
C PRO A 38 39.38 -0.92 24.37
N LEU A 39 39.44 -0.24 23.22
CA LEU A 39 38.31 -0.17 22.31
C LEU A 39 37.85 -1.61 22.00
N PRO A 40 36.55 -1.92 22.11
CA PRO A 40 36.04 -3.25 21.80
C PRO A 40 36.36 -3.58 20.34
N ASN A 41 36.47 -4.87 20.02
CA ASN A 41 36.74 -5.33 18.65
C ASN A 41 35.61 -4.93 17.68
N LEU A 42 35.67 -3.71 17.14
CA LEU A 42 34.65 -3.10 16.29
C LEU A 42 34.39 -3.89 15.00
N VAL A 43 35.40 -4.63 14.54
CA VAL A 43 35.34 -5.48 13.36
C VAL A 43 34.25 -6.55 13.51
N LYS A 44 34.16 -7.22 14.67
CA LYS A 44 33.15 -8.27 14.91
C LYS A 44 31.74 -7.69 14.96
N SER A 45 31.55 -6.56 15.65
CA SER A 45 30.26 -5.88 15.71
C SER A 45 29.81 -5.34 14.36
N TYR A 46 30.74 -4.89 13.51
CA TYR A 46 30.44 -4.42 12.16
C TYR A 46 29.93 -5.56 11.26
N TYR A 47 30.62 -6.70 11.22
CA TYR A 47 30.15 -7.85 10.44
C TYR A 47 28.78 -8.35 10.91
N CYS A 48 28.54 -8.35 12.23
CA CYS A 48 27.23 -8.70 12.79
C CYS A 48 26.12 -7.71 12.38
N ALA A 49 26.42 -6.40 12.39
CA ALA A 49 25.45 -5.38 11.98
C ALA A 49 25.10 -5.47 10.50
N VAL A 50 26.08 -5.75 9.64
CA VAL A 50 25.85 -5.93 8.19
C VAL A 50 24.99 -7.17 7.93
N THR A 51 25.32 -8.32 8.54
CA THR A 51 24.51 -9.54 8.35
C THR A 51 23.10 -9.38 8.88
N MET A 52 22.93 -8.74 10.04
CA MET A 52 21.61 -8.42 10.61
C MET A 52 20.80 -7.52 9.67
N THR A 53 21.41 -6.45 9.14
CA THR A 53 20.75 -5.51 8.22
C THR A 53 20.29 -6.19 6.94
N VAL A 54 21.17 -6.99 6.31
CA VAL A 54 20.83 -7.74 5.09
C VAL A 54 19.69 -8.71 5.35
N THR A 55 19.73 -9.44 6.46
CA THR A 55 18.69 -10.40 6.83
C THR A 55 17.34 -9.72 7.02
N ILE A 56 17.30 -8.59 7.72
CA ILE A 56 16.07 -7.81 7.93
C ILE A 56 15.48 -7.38 6.58
N ILE A 57 16.30 -6.82 5.69
CA ILE A 57 15.82 -6.31 4.40
C ILE A 57 15.31 -7.44 3.50
N VAL A 58 16.01 -8.57 3.45
CA VAL A 58 15.56 -9.75 2.69
C VAL A 58 14.20 -10.23 3.19
N ILE A 59 14.02 -10.34 4.51
CA ILE A 59 12.73 -10.71 5.11
C ILE A 59 11.65 -9.69 4.73
N GLN A 60 11.93 -8.39 4.84
CA GLN A 60 10.96 -7.35 4.49
C GLN A 60 10.56 -7.39 3.02
N LEU A 61 11.48 -7.68 2.10
CA LEU A 61 11.20 -7.81 0.67
C LEU A 61 10.31 -9.03 0.37
N ILE A 62 10.56 -10.17 1.02
CA ILE A 62 9.74 -11.37 0.87
C ILE A 62 8.31 -11.10 1.37
N VAL A 63 8.17 -10.46 2.53
CA VAL A 63 6.86 -10.09 3.09
C VAL A 63 6.16 -9.08 2.18
N PHE A 64 6.86 -8.08 1.67
CA PHE A 64 6.33 -7.09 0.74
C PHE A 64 5.78 -7.74 -0.55
N LEU A 65 6.51 -8.70 -1.12
CA LEU A 65 6.07 -9.43 -2.30
C LEU A 65 4.80 -10.25 -2.03
N ALA A 66 4.75 -10.95 -0.89
CA ALA A 66 3.56 -11.69 -0.48
C ALA A 66 2.36 -10.74 -0.26
N ASN A 67 2.60 -9.57 0.31
CA ASN A 67 1.58 -8.57 0.58
C ASN A 67 1.05 -7.91 -0.69
N ILE A 68 1.90 -7.60 -1.68
CA ILE A 68 1.44 -7.12 -3.00
C ILE A 68 0.39 -8.08 -3.58
N ARG A 69 0.67 -9.38 -3.58
CA ARG A 69 -0.27 -10.38 -4.09
C ARG A 69 -1.57 -10.41 -3.28
N ARG A 70 -1.49 -10.37 -1.95
CA ARG A 70 -2.68 -10.39 -1.07
C ARG A 70 -3.54 -9.14 -1.28
N ASN A 71 -2.91 -7.97 -1.29
CA ASN A 71 -3.56 -6.68 -1.46
C ASN A 71 -4.21 -6.56 -2.84
N LEU A 72 -3.53 -7.02 -3.90
CA LEU A 72 -4.10 -7.04 -5.25
C LEU A 72 -5.35 -7.97 -5.31
N LEU A 73 -5.30 -9.14 -4.68
CA LEU A 73 -6.45 -10.05 -4.59
C LEU A 73 -7.61 -9.48 -3.78
N GLN A 74 -7.34 -8.71 -2.73
CA GLN A 74 -8.37 -8.01 -1.95
C GLN A 74 -9.04 -6.92 -2.80
N VAL A 75 -8.26 -6.12 -3.53
CA VAL A 75 -8.79 -5.07 -4.41
C VAL A 75 -9.62 -5.67 -5.55
N TYR A 76 -9.23 -6.82 -6.12
CA TYR A 76 -10.08 -7.54 -7.09
C TYR A 76 -11.44 -7.97 -6.51
N ARG A 77 -11.53 -8.23 -5.20
CA ARG A 77 -12.79 -8.55 -4.53
C ARG A 77 -13.60 -7.30 -4.16
N GLY A 78 -13.00 -6.11 -4.29
CA GLY A 78 -13.57 -4.86 -3.79
C GLY A 78 -13.54 -4.75 -2.26
N ASP A 79 -12.57 -5.40 -1.61
CA ASP A 79 -12.34 -5.28 -0.17
C ASP A 79 -11.43 -4.07 0.11
N ASP A 80 -11.95 -3.11 0.87
CA ASP A 80 -11.30 -1.81 1.15
C ASP A 80 -10.64 -1.77 2.55
N SER A 81 -10.40 -2.93 3.17
CA SER A 81 -9.86 -3.01 4.54
C SER A 81 -8.45 -2.42 4.65
N GLU A 82 -7.54 -2.81 3.76
CA GLU A 82 -6.13 -2.41 3.77
C GLU A 82 -5.89 -1.21 2.85
N ILE A 83 -6.37 -1.28 1.61
CA ILE A 83 -6.20 -0.22 0.62
C ILE A 83 -7.44 0.67 0.60
N PRO A 84 -7.29 2.01 0.65
CA PRO A 84 -8.42 2.92 0.60
C PRO A 84 -9.20 2.75 -0.71
N ARG A 85 -10.53 2.79 -0.59
CA ARG A 85 -11.45 2.67 -1.70
C ARG A 85 -11.13 3.71 -2.78
N ARG A 86 -11.15 3.27 -4.04
CA ARG A 86 -10.91 4.11 -5.21
C ARG A 86 -11.91 5.26 -5.29
N GLN A 87 -11.43 6.50 -5.27
CA GLN A 87 -12.26 7.70 -5.44
C GLN A 87 -12.04 8.38 -6.80
N ARG A 88 -13.13 8.88 -7.41
CA ARG A 88 -13.08 9.54 -8.74
C ARG A 88 -12.23 10.81 -8.75
N SER A 89 -12.22 11.55 -7.65
CA SER A 89 -11.40 12.76 -7.48
C SER A 89 -9.88 12.47 -7.51
N GLN A 90 -9.47 11.22 -7.26
CA GLN A 90 -8.07 10.83 -7.08
C GLN A 90 -7.48 10.07 -8.29
N TYR A 91 -8.20 9.98 -9.43
CA TYR A 91 -7.72 9.22 -10.59
C TYR A 91 -6.39 9.72 -11.14
N VAL A 92 -6.19 11.04 -11.20
CA VAL A 92 -4.91 11.62 -11.63
C VAL A 92 -3.81 11.23 -10.65
N THR A 93 -4.08 11.28 -9.35
CA THR A 93 -3.14 10.87 -8.30
C THR A 93 -2.75 9.40 -8.42
N TYR A 94 -3.70 8.50 -8.69
CA TYR A 94 -3.39 7.08 -8.87
C TYR A 94 -2.52 6.82 -10.11
N ALA A 95 -2.81 7.50 -11.23
CA ALA A 95 -2.00 7.37 -12.45
C ALA A 95 -0.57 7.89 -12.24
N THR A 96 -0.43 9.09 -11.66
CA THR A 96 0.88 9.67 -11.32
C THR A 96 1.63 8.82 -10.29
N GLY A 97 0.91 8.26 -9.30
CA GLY A 97 1.46 7.32 -8.32
C GLY A 97 2.07 6.07 -8.97
N ASN A 98 1.40 5.52 -9.99
CA ASN A 98 1.92 4.38 -10.74
C ASN A 98 3.22 4.72 -11.50
N PHE A 99 3.34 5.93 -12.07
CA PHE A 99 4.58 6.37 -12.73
C PHE A 99 5.76 6.46 -11.75
N HIS A 100 5.50 6.92 -10.53
CA HIS A 100 6.54 7.09 -9.51
C HIS A 100 6.82 5.83 -8.69
N PHE A 101 5.94 4.83 -8.70
CA PHE A 101 6.03 3.66 -7.82
C PHE A 101 7.40 2.96 -7.89
N ALA A 102 7.89 2.63 -9.09
CA ALA A 102 9.17 1.93 -9.24
C ALA A 102 10.36 2.78 -8.74
N GLY A 103 10.35 4.07 -9.01
CA GLY A 103 11.39 5.01 -8.58
C GLY A 103 11.38 5.26 -7.07
N TYR A 104 10.20 5.42 -6.48
CA TYR A 104 10.06 5.55 -5.03
C TYR A 104 10.43 4.24 -4.34
N PHE A 105 10.05 3.08 -4.87
CA PHE A 105 10.44 1.80 -4.29
C PHE A 105 11.95 1.67 -4.13
N ILE A 106 12.73 1.91 -5.19
CA ILE A 106 14.19 1.82 -5.11
C ILE A 106 14.79 2.90 -4.19
N GLY A 107 14.26 4.12 -4.22
CA GLY A 107 14.74 5.21 -3.36
C GLY A 107 14.54 4.93 -1.87
N TYR A 108 13.34 4.50 -1.48
CA TYR A 108 13.02 4.14 -0.09
C TYR A 108 13.76 2.89 0.36
N LEU A 109 14.04 1.95 -0.55
CA LEU A 109 14.87 0.78 -0.25
C LEU A 109 16.31 1.17 0.09
N ILE A 110 16.94 2.03 -0.71
CA ILE A 110 18.30 2.53 -0.45
C ILE A 110 18.34 3.34 0.85
N TRP A 111 17.39 4.25 1.04
CA TRP A 111 17.35 5.09 2.23
C TRP A 111 17.07 4.29 3.50
N GLY A 112 16.12 3.35 3.43
CA GLY A 112 15.84 2.42 4.51
C GLY A 112 17.03 1.50 4.83
N PHE A 113 17.80 1.06 3.83
CA PHE A 113 19.06 0.32 4.05
C PHE A 113 20.04 1.14 4.90
N ILE A 114 20.26 2.41 4.56
CA ILE A 114 21.16 3.30 5.32
C ILE A 114 20.70 3.46 6.76
N ILE A 115 19.40 3.71 6.98
CA ILE A 115 18.83 3.89 8.32
C ILE A 115 18.95 2.61 9.15
N ILE A 116 18.55 1.46 8.59
CA ILE A 116 18.63 0.18 9.30
C ILE A 116 20.09 -0.17 9.60
N ALA A 117 21.01 0.03 8.66
CA ALA A 117 22.44 -0.19 8.87
C ALA A 117 23.00 0.68 10.01
N PHE A 118 22.62 1.96 10.06
CA PHE A 118 23.01 2.88 11.12
C PHE A 118 22.52 2.42 12.49
N PHE A 119 21.21 2.13 12.62
CA PHE A 119 20.65 1.66 13.89
C PHE A 119 21.18 0.27 14.29
N SER A 120 21.36 -0.64 13.33
CA SER A 120 21.93 -1.96 13.58
C SER A 120 23.38 -1.87 14.04
N THR A 121 24.18 -0.94 13.49
CA THR A 121 25.57 -0.73 13.91
C THR A 121 25.62 -0.19 15.33
N ILE A 122 24.81 0.82 15.66
CA ILE A 122 24.71 1.35 17.04
C ILE A 122 24.29 0.23 18.00
N PHE A 123 23.32 -0.59 17.61
CA PHE A 123 22.84 -1.71 18.44
C PHE A 123 23.93 -2.76 18.67
N CYS A 124 24.62 -3.21 17.62
CA CYS A 124 25.69 -4.20 17.72
C CYS A 124 26.93 -3.68 18.46
N VAL A 125 27.30 -2.41 18.27
CA VAL A 125 28.38 -1.77 19.04
C VAL A 125 28.00 -1.64 20.51
N SER A 126 26.74 -1.29 20.81
CA SER A 126 26.25 -1.21 22.20
C SER A 126 26.31 -2.58 22.88
N ILE A 127 25.91 -3.65 22.19
CA ILE A 127 26.05 -5.02 22.68
C ILE A 127 27.52 -5.42 22.84
N GLY A 128 28.38 -5.10 21.87
CA GLY A 128 29.81 -5.41 21.92
C GLY A 128 30.52 -4.71 23.08
N ALA A 129 30.22 -3.42 23.28
CA ALA A 129 30.70 -2.64 24.42
C ALA A 129 30.15 -3.20 25.73
N PHE A 130 28.88 -3.60 25.77
CA PHE A 130 28.29 -4.23 26.95
C PHE A 130 28.98 -5.55 27.31
N ILE A 131 29.31 -6.41 26.34
CA ILE A 131 30.02 -7.67 26.58
C ILE A 131 31.46 -7.42 27.04
N THR A 132 32.16 -6.44 26.45
CA THR A 132 33.58 -6.20 26.69
C THR A 132 33.85 -5.44 27.99
N PHE A 133 33.07 -4.39 28.26
CA PHE A 133 33.21 -3.59 29.48
C PHE A 133 32.36 -4.10 30.64
N GLY A 134 31.36 -4.94 30.36
CA GLY A 134 30.70 -5.88 31.28
C GLY A 134 30.63 -5.46 32.74
N ASN A 135 30.29 -4.21 33.03
CA ASN A 135 30.25 -3.72 34.40
C ASN A 135 28.89 -4.14 34.97
N VAL A 136 28.78 -5.42 35.30
CA VAL A 136 27.57 -6.08 35.80
C VAL A 136 26.93 -5.29 36.93
N LYS A 137 27.73 -4.55 37.72
CA LYS A 137 27.26 -3.68 38.80
C LYS A 137 26.43 -2.48 38.33
N VAL A 138 26.78 -1.85 37.20
CA VAL A 138 26.02 -0.71 36.65
C VAL A 138 24.70 -1.19 36.06
N LEU A 139 24.74 -2.28 35.28
CA LEU A 139 23.52 -2.87 34.75
C LEU A 139 22.63 -3.40 35.88
N GLU A 140 23.18 -4.08 36.88
CA GLU A 140 22.45 -4.56 38.05
C GLU A 140 21.82 -3.40 38.80
N LYS A 141 22.49 -2.26 38.94
CA LYS A 141 21.93 -1.06 39.58
C LYS A 141 20.79 -0.45 38.77
N ILE A 142 20.94 -0.35 37.45
CA ILE A 142 19.88 0.13 36.55
C ILE A 142 18.70 -0.83 36.53
N LEU A 143 18.95 -2.14 36.44
CA LEU A 143 17.93 -3.18 36.43
C LEU A 143 17.21 -3.23 37.78
N LYS A 144 17.92 -3.14 38.91
CA LYS A 144 17.31 -3.04 40.24
C LYS A 144 16.45 -1.77 40.40
N PHE A 145 16.72 -0.71 39.65
CA PHE A 145 15.89 0.50 39.65
C PHE A 145 14.67 0.37 38.72
N ILE A 146 14.85 -0.18 37.52
CA ILE A 146 13.78 -0.30 36.51
C ILE A 146 12.82 -1.45 36.83
N LEU A 147 13.33 -2.59 37.31
CA LEU A 147 12.55 -3.81 37.49
C LEU A 147 11.40 -3.65 38.51
N PRO A 148 11.58 -3.03 39.70
CA PRO A 148 10.47 -2.80 40.62
C PRO A 148 9.42 -1.88 40.02
N SER A 149 9.84 -0.84 39.29
CA SER A 149 8.93 0.08 38.61
C SER A 149 8.09 -0.64 37.56
N LEU A 150 8.73 -1.44 36.68
CA LEU A 150 8.03 -2.23 35.66
C LEU A 150 7.07 -3.26 36.28
N LEU A 151 7.50 -3.92 37.36
CA LEU A 151 6.69 -4.90 38.08
C LEU A 151 5.46 -4.23 38.70
N LEU A 152 5.61 -3.05 39.32
CA LEU A 152 4.48 -2.28 39.85
C LEU A 152 3.50 -1.86 38.75
N VAL A 153 3.99 -1.39 37.61
CA VAL A 153 3.13 -1.05 36.45
C VAL A 153 2.34 -2.27 35.98
N THR A 154 3.03 -3.40 35.81
CA THR A 154 2.42 -4.65 35.32
C THR A 154 1.40 -5.18 36.33
N PHE A 155 1.76 -5.22 37.61
CA PHE A 155 0.89 -5.62 38.71
C PHE A 155 -0.37 -4.75 38.77
N LYS A 156 -0.22 -3.43 38.67
CA LYS A 156 -1.34 -2.50 38.65
C LYS A 156 -2.27 -2.76 37.46
N VAL A 157 -1.74 -2.88 36.24
CA VAL A 157 -2.56 -3.17 35.04
C VAL A 157 -3.31 -4.50 35.20
N PHE A 158 -2.64 -5.52 35.74
CA PHE A 158 -3.25 -6.81 36.03
C PHE A 158 -4.37 -6.70 37.07
N LEU A 159 -4.12 -6.01 38.19
CA LEU A 159 -5.11 -5.80 39.26
C LEU A 159 -6.33 -5.01 38.76
N ASN A 160 -6.11 -3.96 37.95
CA ASN A 160 -7.19 -3.22 37.30
C ASN A 160 -8.03 -4.12 36.38
N LYS A 161 -7.42 -5.04 35.64
CA LYS A 161 -8.13 -5.99 34.78
C LYS A 161 -8.97 -6.98 35.60
N LEU A 162 -8.44 -7.49 36.71
CA LEU A 162 -9.18 -8.36 37.63
C LEU A 162 -10.36 -7.62 38.26
N LEU A 163 -10.17 -6.40 38.78
CA LEU A 163 -11.26 -5.61 39.34
C LEU A 163 -12.32 -5.27 38.28
N ALA A 164 -11.90 -4.92 37.06
CA ALA A 164 -12.81 -4.70 35.94
C ALA A 164 -13.69 -5.93 35.68
N GLN A 165 -13.09 -7.12 35.63
CA GLN A 165 -13.80 -8.36 35.33
C GLN A 165 -14.71 -8.82 36.46
N TYR A 166 -14.24 -8.82 37.71
CA TYR A 166 -14.95 -9.44 38.83
C TYR A 166 -15.83 -8.48 39.65
N VAL A 167 -15.52 -7.18 39.67
CA VAL A 167 -16.18 -6.22 40.57
C VAL A 167 -17.04 -5.20 39.80
N PHE A 168 -16.57 -4.77 38.63
CA PHE A 168 -17.23 -3.69 37.88
C PHE A 168 -18.17 -4.18 36.78
N LEU A 169 -17.76 -5.17 35.97
CA LEU A 169 -18.58 -5.69 34.86
C LEU A 169 -19.58 -6.77 35.28
N GLN A 170 -20.73 -6.75 34.63
CA GLN A 170 -21.73 -7.82 34.67
C GLN A 170 -21.21 -9.11 34.02
N HIS A 171 -21.67 -10.25 34.55
CA HIS A 171 -21.38 -11.58 34.01
C HIS A 171 -19.88 -11.82 33.71
N TYR A 172 -19.00 -11.35 34.59
CA TYR A 172 -17.55 -11.58 34.49
C TYR A 172 -16.91 -11.16 33.15
N GLY A 173 -17.49 -10.17 32.46
CA GLY A 173 -16.95 -9.66 31.19
C GLY A 173 -17.75 -10.01 29.95
N ASP A 174 -18.82 -10.80 30.04
CA ASP A 174 -19.61 -11.22 28.88
C ASP A 174 -20.42 -10.08 28.25
N VAL A 175 -20.80 -9.08 29.05
CA VAL A 175 -21.52 -7.89 28.60
C VAL A 175 -20.81 -6.64 29.10
N LEU A 176 -20.66 -5.63 28.23
CA LEU A 176 -20.13 -4.32 28.61
C LEU A 176 -21.19 -3.48 29.36
N ALA A 177 -21.61 -3.99 30.52
CA ALA A 177 -22.55 -3.34 31.42
C ALA A 177 -21.97 -3.35 32.84
N LEU A 178 -22.16 -2.24 33.56
CA LEU A 178 -21.60 -2.05 34.90
C LEU A 178 -22.64 -2.38 35.97
N ASP A 179 -22.28 -3.24 36.94
CA ASP A 179 -23.12 -3.51 38.11
C ASP A 179 -23.00 -2.38 39.15
N ASN A 180 -21.77 -2.15 39.65
CA ASN A 180 -21.51 -1.24 40.76
C ASN A 180 -20.98 0.12 40.29
N ARG A 181 -21.81 0.87 39.55
CA ARG A 181 -21.41 2.15 38.94
C ARG A 181 -20.84 3.17 39.94
N ARG A 182 -21.39 3.25 41.17
CA ARG A 182 -20.90 4.19 42.21
C ARG A 182 -19.48 3.84 42.68
N PHE A 183 -19.22 2.55 42.90
CA PHE A 183 -17.90 2.08 43.34
C PHE A 183 -16.84 2.27 42.26
N PHE A 184 -17.21 2.06 40.99
CA PHE A 184 -16.35 2.36 39.85
C PHE A 184 -15.92 3.84 39.80
N MET A 185 -16.82 4.78 40.09
CA MET A 185 -16.47 6.21 40.12
C MET A 185 -15.49 6.55 41.24
N ILE A 186 -15.67 5.97 42.43
CA ILE A 186 -14.74 6.13 43.56
C ILE A 186 -13.36 5.55 43.20
N PHE A 187 -13.34 4.37 42.58
CA PHE A 187 -12.11 3.72 42.14
C PHE A 187 -11.35 4.55 41.09
N ILE A 188 -12.03 5.09 40.07
CA ILE A 188 -11.42 5.99 39.09
C ILE A 188 -10.81 7.22 39.78
N TYR A 189 -11.55 7.83 40.72
CA TYR A 189 -11.09 9.02 41.43
C TYR A 189 -9.78 8.76 42.19
N PHE A 190 -9.69 7.66 42.96
CA PHE A 190 -8.46 7.31 43.67
C PHE A 190 -7.33 6.88 42.73
N ASN A 191 -7.65 6.14 41.65
CA ASN A 191 -6.64 5.64 40.73
C ASN A 191 -6.12 6.71 39.73
N PHE A 192 -6.78 7.86 39.64
CA PHE A 192 -6.45 8.94 38.71
C PHE A 192 -4.99 9.39 38.78
N PHE A 193 -4.44 9.56 39.99
CA PHE A 193 -3.06 10.01 40.16
C PHE A 193 -2.05 8.97 39.64
N LEU A 194 -2.28 7.68 39.95
CA LEU A 194 -1.45 6.58 39.44
C LEU A 194 -1.56 6.44 37.91
N ASP A 195 -2.76 6.63 37.37
CA ASP A 195 -3.00 6.63 35.92
C ASP A 195 -2.28 7.78 35.21
N ALA A 196 -2.16 8.94 35.84
CA ALA A 196 -1.41 10.07 35.28
C ALA A 196 0.09 9.73 35.11
N PHE A 197 0.73 9.10 36.12
CA PHE A 197 2.12 8.64 35.99
C PHE A 197 2.27 7.54 34.95
N LEU A 198 1.36 6.59 34.92
CA LEU A 198 1.35 5.53 33.91
C LEU A 198 1.17 6.10 32.49
N GLY A 199 0.34 7.13 32.34
CA GLY A 199 0.16 7.86 31.10
C GLY A 199 1.46 8.50 30.62
N PHE A 200 2.25 9.08 31.54
CA PHE A 200 3.56 9.64 31.23
C PHE A 200 4.57 8.57 30.77
N ILE A 201 4.66 7.44 31.47
CA ILE A 201 5.55 6.34 31.04
C ILE A 201 5.08 5.76 29.69
N SER A 202 3.76 5.63 29.50
CA SER A 202 3.17 5.12 28.26
C SER A 202 3.42 6.04 27.07
N SER A 203 3.53 7.36 27.25
CA SER A 203 3.82 8.29 26.16
C SER A 203 5.26 8.14 25.67
N ILE A 204 6.22 7.94 26.58
CA ILE A 204 7.62 7.63 26.23
C ILE A 204 7.68 6.29 25.47
N LEU A 205 7.01 5.25 25.98
CA LEU A 205 6.95 3.96 25.30
C LEU A 205 6.29 4.06 23.92
N ARG A 206 5.27 4.90 23.75
CA ARG A 206 4.64 5.16 22.45
C ARG A 206 5.64 5.76 21.47
N PHE A 207 6.45 6.72 21.91
CA PHE A 207 7.48 7.34 21.07
C PHE A 207 8.55 6.33 20.64
N VAL A 208 9.07 5.53 21.58
CA VAL A 208 10.07 4.50 21.29
C VAL A 208 9.52 3.46 20.32
N LYS A 209 8.30 2.95 20.54
CA LYS A 209 7.64 2.01 19.62
C LYS A 209 7.45 2.60 18.22
N SER A 210 7.12 3.89 18.13
CA SER A 210 6.95 4.59 16.86
C SER A 210 8.26 4.68 16.08
N ILE A 211 9.37 4.99 16.75
CA ILE A 211 10.70 5.05 16.10
C ILE A 211 11.09 3.67 15.59
N ILE A 212 10.95 2.64 16.44
CA ILE A 212 11.29 1.26 16.06
C ILE A 212 10.45 0.84 14.85
N GLY A 213 9.12 1.03 14.91
CA GLY A 213 8.23 0.73 13.79
C GLY A 213 8.62 1.49 12.52
N ALA A 214 8.84 2.81 12.61
CA ALA A 214 9.22 3.63 11.47
C ALA A 214 10.53 3.13 10.83
N THR A 215 11.55 2.79 11.62
CA THR A 215 12.82 2.26 11.13
C THR A 215 12.65 0.94 10.37
N PHE A 216 11.86 -0.01 10.92
CA PHE A 216 11.65 -1.31 10.28
C PHE A 216 10.78 -1.25 9.02
N TYR A 217 9.76 -0.38 9.02
CA TYR A 217 8.84 -0.24 7.89
C TYR A 217 9.31 0.75 6.82
N MET A 218 10.39 1.50 7.05
CA MET A 218 10.88 2.53 6.11
C MET A 218 11.16 1.99 4.70
N CYS A 219 11.68 0.76 4.59
CA CYS A 219 11.97 0.13 3.29
C CYS A 219 10.72 -0.29 2.50
N ARG A 220 9.54 -0.27 3.12
CA ARG A 220 8.31 -0.86 2.61
C ARG A 220 7.28 0.22 2.29
N LEU A 221 6.74 0.17 1.08
CA LEU A 221 5.73 1.13 0.62
C LEU A 221 4.30 0.65 0.83
N ASP A 222 4.09 -0.59 1.29
CA ASP A 222 2.76 -1.15 1.55
C ASP A 222 2.16 -0.69 2.89
N TYR A 223 2.92 -0.02 3.73
CA TYR A 223 2.47 0.46 5.04
C TYR A 223 2.86 1.93 5.23
N SER A 224 1.92 2.77 5.67
CA SER A 224 2.22 4.16 5.99
C SER A 224 2.57 4.34 7.47
N PRO A 225 3.77 4.87 7.81
CA PRO A 225 4.14 5.15 9.20
C PRO A 225 3.33 6.29 9.82
N LEU A 226 2.63 7.11 9.02
CA LEU A 226 1.86 8.28 9.47
C LEU A 226 0.45 7.93 10.01
N GLY A 227 0.00 6.67 9.84
CA GLY A 227 -1.30 6.17 10.31
C GLY A 227 -2.49 6.52 9.42
N ARG A 228 -3.64 5.82 9.62
CA ARG A 228 -4.76 5.76 8.66
C ARG A 228 -5.31 7.11 8.16
N LYS A 229 -5.37 8.12 9.02
CA LYS A 229 -5.92 9.45 8.65
C LYS A 229 -4.93 10.32 7.88
N LEU A 230 -3.64 10.00 7.95
CA LEU A 230 -2.56 10.78 7.33
C LEU A 230 -1.86 9.99 6.21
N GLU A 231 -2.41 8.85 5.79
CA GLU A 231 -1.92 8.05 4.68
C GLU A 231 -1.79 8.85 3.38
N THR A 232 -2.63 9.87 3.17
CA THR A 232 -2.56 10.73 1.97
C THR A 232 -1.34 11.65 1.94
N PHE A 233 -0.72 11.91 3.09
CA PHE A 233 0.50 12.71 3.18
C PHE A 233 1.76 11.89 2.88
N ASP A 234 1.64 10.57 2.84
CA ASP A 234 2.72 9.66 2.52
C ASP A 234 2.80 9.44 1.01
N SER A 235 3.82 10.02 0.38
CA SER A 235 4.03 9.89 -1.07
C SER A 235 4.41 8.47 -1.49
N GLY A 236 5.10 7.71 -0.64
CA GLY A 236 5.47 6.32 -0.90
C GLY A 236 4.25 5.42 -0.92
N PHE A 237 3.41 5.52 0.12
CA PHE A 237 2.16 4.76 0.21
C PHE A 237 1.14 5.18 -0.85
N SER A 238 1.04 6.47 -1.16
CA SER A 238 0.19 6.98 -2.24
C SER A 238 0.59 6.41 -3.61
N ALA A 239 1.89 6.35 -3.90
CA ALA A 239 2.41 5.72 -5.13
C ALA A 239 2.09 4.21 -5.18
N TYR A 240 2.23 3.51 -4.07
CA TYR A 240 1.84 2.10 -3.95
C TYR A 240 0.34 1.87 -4.22
N CYS A 241 -0.53 2.69 -3.61
CA CYS A 241 -1.97 2.64 -3.88
C CYS A 241 -2.28 2.90 -5.36
N GLY A 242 -1.59 3.87 -5.98
CA GLY A 242 -1.70 4.15 -7.40
C GLY A 242 -1.33 2.95 -8.27
N PHE A 243 -0.23 2.26 -7.95
CA PHE A 243 0.18 1.02 -8.62
C PHE A 243 -0.89 -0.06 -8.52
N ILE A 244 -1.38 -0.37 -7.31
CA ILE A 244 -2.38 -1.43 -7.11
C ILE A 244 -3.70 -1.11 -7.83
N HIS A 245 -4.20 0.12 -7.74
CA HIS A 245 -5.45 0.52 -8.41
C HIS A 245 -5.32 0.52 -9.94
N THR A 246 -4.15 0.89 -10.47
CA THR A 246 -3.87 0.87 -11.90
C THR A 246 -3.80 -0.56 -12.43
N GLU A 247 -3.05 -1.44 -11.75
CA GLU A 247 -2.98 -2.87 -12.07
C GLU A 247 -4.36 -3.54 -11.98
N CYS A 248 -5.15 -3.21 -10.95
CA CYS A 248 -6.50 -3.73 -10.82
C CYS A 248 -7.41 -3.32 -11.99
N THR A 249 -7.29 -2.07 -12.44
CA THR A 249 -8.16 -1.52 -13.50
C THR A 249 -7.80 -2.09 -14.87
N HIS A 250 -6.51 -2.26 -15.18
CA HIS A 250 -6.06 -2.72 -16.50
C HIS A 250 -5.89 -4.24 -16.61
N ARG A 251 -5.63 -4.93 -15.51
CA ARG A 251 -5.36 -6.38 -15.48
C ARG A 251 -6.33 -7.13 -14.58
N HIS A 252 -7.63 -6.80 -14.66
CA HIS A 252 -8.64 -7.55 -13.92
C HIS A 252 -8.82 -8.96 -14.51
N PRO A 253 -8.54 -10.05 -13.76
CA PRO A 253 -8.50 -11.40 -14.32
C PRO A 253 -9.86 -11.85 -14.88
N ILE A 254 -10.97 -11.50 -14.21
CA ILE A 254 -12.32 -11.82 -14.69
C ILE A 254 -12.63 -11.13 -16.02
N MET A 255 -12.19 -9.89 -16.20
CA MET A 255 -12.44 -9.13 -17.42
C MET A 255 -11.63 -9.71 -18.58
N LEU A 256 -10.36 -10.05 -18.33
CA LEU A 256 -9.48 -10.66 -19.32
C LEU A 256 -10.02 -12.02 -19.79
N VAL A 257 -10.50 -12.86 -18.87
CA VAL A 257 -11.11 -14.16 -19.19
C VAL A 257 -12.43 -13.99 -19.93
N PHE A 258 -13.25 -13.00 -19.55
CA PHE A 258 -14.50 -12.71 -20.25
C PHE A 258 -14.25 -12.28 -21.70
N VAL A 259 -13.31 -11.35 -21.92
CA VAL A 259 -12.94 -10.87 -23.26
C VAL A 259 -12.31 -11.98 -24.09
N SER A 260 -11.42 -12.80 -23.51
CA SER A 260 -10.80 -13.92 -24.23
C SER A 260 -11.83 -14.97 -24.65
N HIS A 261 -12.83 -15.25 -23.79
CA HIS A 261 -13.93 -16.14 -24.12
C HIS A 261 -14.80 -15.56 -25.25
N LEU A 262 -15.18 -14.28 -25.15
CA LEU A 262 -15.97 -13.61 -26.19
C LEU A 262 -15.26 -13.59 -27.54
N PHE A 263 -13.95 -13.33 -27.55
CA PHE A 263 -13.14 -13.34 -28.75
C PHE A 263 -12.98 -14.74 -29.36
N SER A 264 -12.82 -15.78 -28.51
CA SER A 264 -12.79 -17.17 -28.96
C SER A 264 -14.11 -17.58 -29.65
N GLU A 265 -15.25 -17.22 -29.06
CA GLU A 265 -16.56 -17.52 -29.64
C GLU A 265 -16.83 -16.76 -30.95
N LEU A 266 -16.42 -15.49 -31.04
CA LEU A 266 -16.50 -14.74 -32.30
C LEU A 266 -15.65 -15.37 -33.40
N ARG A 267 -14.43 -15.81 -33.07
CA ARG A 267 -13.54 -16.49 -34.03
C ARG A 267 -14.13 -17.80 -34.53
N LYS A 268 -14.73 -18.60 -33.63
CA LYS A 268 -15.43 -19.84 -34.02
C LYS A 268 -16.58 -19.55 -34.98
N GLN A 269 -17.38 -18.52 -34.72
CA GLN A 269 -18.48 -18.12 -35.60
C GLN A 269 -17.99 -17.66 -36.98
N GLN A 270 -16.88 -16.91 -37.03
CA GLN A 270 -16.26 -16.52 -38.29
C GLN A 270 -15.75 -17.73 -39.07
N TYR A 271 -15.04 -18.66 -38.42
CA TYR A 271 -14.55 -19.88 -39.06
C TYR A 271 -15.70 -20.76 -39.60
N SER A 272 -16.79 -20.92 -38.84
CA SER A 272 -18.00 -21.62 -39.31
C SER A 272 -18.70 -20.92 -40.46
N MET A 273 -18.49 -19.63 -40.69
CA MET A 273 -19.11 -18.88 -41.78
C MET A 273 -18.22 -18.81 -43.03
N THR A 274 -16.89 -18.91 -42.87
CA THR A 274 -15.92 -18.94 -43.98
C THR A 274 -15.74 -20.35 -44.57
N HIS A 275 -16.06 -21.41 -43.84
CA HIS A 275 -16.03 -22.80 -44.34
C HIS A 275 -17.35 -23.28 -44.97
N ILE A 276 -18.33 -22.39 -45.15
CA ILE A 276 -19.55 -22.67 -45.92
C ILE A 276 -19.35 -22.05 -47.31
N ASP A 277 -18.53 -22.69 -48.14
CA ASP A 277 -18.56 -22.49 -49.58
C ASP A 277 -19.12 -23.76 -50.23
N LEU A 278 -20.31 -23.60 -50.80
CA LEU A 278 -20.78 -24.17 -52.06
C LEU A 278 -20.49 -25.66 -52.29
N ASP A 279 -21.40 -26.54 -51.85
CA ASP A 279 -22.31 -27.24 -52.76
C ASP A 279 -23.17 -28.25 -51.97
N ASP A 280 -24.48 -28.09 -52.14
CA ASP A 280 -25.57 -29.03 -51.87
C ASP A 280 -26.40 -28.93 -50.56
N PHE A 281 -27.72 -28.86 -50.77
CA PHE A 281 -28.90 -29.03 -49.89
C PHE A 281 -29.60 -27.88 -49.11
N PRO A 282 -30.92 -27.68 -49.34
CA PRO A 282 -31.81 -26.82 -48.56
C PRO A 282 -32.53 -27.59 -47.43
N LEU A 283 -32.07 -27.42 -46.18
CA LEU A 283 -32.84 -27.71 -44.94
C LEU A 283 -32.12 -27.18 -43.69
N GLU A 284 -30.80 -26.99 -43.77
CA GLU A 284 -29.95 -26.50 -42.68
C GLU A 284 -30.25 -25.06 -42.25
N GLU A 285 -30.75 -24.20 -43.12
CA GLU A 285 -31.03 -22.79 -42.76
C GLU A 285 -32.23 -22.67 -41.79
N LYS A 286 -33.24 -23.55 -41.93
CA LYS A 286 -34.34 -23.66 -40.95
C LYS A 286 -33.83 -24.20 -39.62
N CYS A 287 -32.99 -25.25 -39.63
CA CYS A 287 -32.35 -25.78 -38.43
C CYS A 287 -31.44 -24.77 -37.74
N ALA A 288 -30.63 -24.00 -38.48
CA ALA A 288 -29.75 -22.97 -37.91
C ALA A 288 -30.54 -21.82 -37.28
N VAL A 289 -31.65 -21.40 -37.92
CA VAL A 289 -32.58 -20.40 -37.36
C VAL A 289 -33.33 -20.95 -36.15
N GLU A 290 -33.74 -22.21 -36.15
CA GLU A 290 -34.39 -22.88 -35.01
C GLU A 290 -33.42 -23.13 -33.85
N VAL A 291 -32.16 -23.50 -34.10
CA VAL A 291 -31.08 -23.60 -33.10
C VAL A 291 -30.76 -22.22 -32.51
N LYS A 292 -30.74 -21.16 -33.34
CA LYS A 292 -30.63 -19.77 -32.86
C LYS A 292 -31.85 -19.33 -32.04
N LYS A 293 -33.08 -19.75 -32.39
CA LYS A 293 -34.32 -19.45 -31.65
C LYS A 293 -34.42 -20.22 -30.32
N THR A 294 -34.13 -21.52 -30.30
CA THR A 294 -34.06 -22.34 -29.08
C THR A 294 -32.99 -21.81 -28.12
N SER A 295 -31.85 -21.33 -28.64
CA SER A 295 -30.84 -20.62 -27.86
C SER A 295 -31.40 -19.38 -27.13
N LYS A 296 -32.32 -18.62 -27.74
CA LYS A 296 -32.95 -17.44 -27.08
C LYS A 296 -33.81 -17.85 -25.89
N TYR A 297 -34.64 -18.88 -26.01
CA TYR A 297 -35.49 -19.35 -24.91
C TYR A 297 -34.65 -19.97 -23.78
N ILE A 298 -33.62 -20.76 -24.13
CA ILE A 298 -32.68 -21.32 -23.15
C ILE A 298 -31.96 -20.21 -22.37
N ARG A 299 -31.51 -19.14 -23.03
CA ARG A 299 -30.90 -17.97 -22.36
C ARG A 299 -31.88 -17.28 -21.41
N LYS A 300 -33.16 -17.12 -21.80
CA LYS A 300 -34.20 -16.54 -20.93
C LYS A 300 -34.44 -17.39 -19.69
N TRP A 301 -34.52 -18.71 -19.83
CA TRP A 301 -34.66 -19.64 -18.71
C TRP A 301 -33.42 -19.64 -17.79
N ARG A 302 -32.21 -19.66 -18.36
CA ARG A 302 -30.95 -19.54 -17.58
C ARG A 302 -30.89 -18.24 -16.78
N LEU A 303 -31.33 -17.13 -17.37
CA LEU A 303 -31.44 -15.85 -16.67
C LEU A 303 -32.47 -15.91 -15.54
N ALA A 304 -33.65 -16.49 -15.79
CA ALA A 304 -34.68 -16.64 -14.75
C ALA A 304 -34.17 -17.46 -13.56
N VAL A 305 -33.53 -18.60 -13.81
CA VAL A 305 -32.91 -19.43 -12.76
C VAL A 305 -31.81 -18.67 -12.00
N PHE A 306 -30.96 -17.92 -12.70
CA PHE A 306 -29.93 -17.09 -12.07
C PHE A 306 -30.52 -16.02 -11.16
N LEU A 307 -31.60 -15.34 -11.60
CA LEU A 307 -32.28 -14.30 -10.82
C LEU A 307 -33.03 -14.84 -9.60
N VAL A 308 -33.66 -16.01 -9.73
CA VAL A 308 -34.32 -16.68 -8.59
C VAL A 308 -33.31 -17.04 -7.49
N ARG A 309 -32.10 -17.47 -7.88
CA ARG A 309 -31.02 -17.78 -6.93
C ARG A 309 -30.33 -16.56 -6.34
N ASN A 310 -30.43 -15.39 -6.98
CA ASN A 310 -29.76 -14.15 -6.58
C ASN A 310 -30.75 -12.98 -6.50
N PRO A 311 -31.61 -12.92 -5.47
CA PRO A 311 -32.70 -11.95 -5.40
C PRO A 311 -32.22 -10.49 -5.35
N ALA A 312 -31.05 -10.22 -4.74
CA ALA A 312 -30.47 -8.88 -4.69
C ALA A 312 -30.19 -8.29 -6.09
N ILE A 313 -29.78 -9.12 -7.05
CA ILE A 313 -29.47 -8.70 -8.42
C ILE A 313 -30.74 -8.26 -9.17
N VAL A 314 -31.91 -8.76 -8.80
CA VAL A 314 -33.20 -8.37 -9.41
C VAL A 314 -33.45 -6.88 -9.21
N PHE A 315 -33.19 -6.36 -8.01
CA PHE A 315 -33.36 -4.94 -7.71
C PHE A 315 -32.42 -4.09 -8.56
N PHE A 316 -31.12 -4.39 -8.55
CA PHE A 316 -30.12 -3.68 -9.34
C PHE A 316 -30.43 -3.70 -10.84
N ARG A 317 -30.86 -4.86 -11.37
CA ARG A 317 -31.23 -4.99 -12.78
C ARG A 317 -32.42 -4.12 -13.16
N LYS A 318 -33.47 -4.07 -12.33
CA LYS A 318 -34.65 -3.22 -12.59
C LYS A 318 -34.26 -1.74 -12.60
N THR A 319 -33.43 -1.31 -11.64
CA THR A 319 -32.94 0.06 -11.57
C THR A 319 -32.09 0.41 -12.79
N PHE A 320 -31.16 -0.47 -13.17
CA PHE A 320 -30.29 -0.27 -14.33
C PHE A 320 -31.08 -0.17 -15.65
N LEU A 321 -32.08 -1.04 -15.85
CA LEU A 321 -32.94 -0.98 -17.05
C LEU A 321 -33.77 0.30 -17.12
N LYS A 322 -34.23 0.83 -15.97
CA LYS A 322 -34.92 2.12 -15.93
C LYS A 322 -33.99 3.28 -16.30
N GLN A 323 -32.74 3.24 -15.84
CA GLN A 323 -31.72 4.24 -16.21
C GLN A 323 -31.45 4.22 -17.72
N LEU A 324 -31.23 3.04 -18.30
CA LEU A 324 -31.05 2.91 -19.75
C LEU A 324 -32.25 3.45 -20.54
N CYS A 325 -33.47 3.08 -20.15
CA CYS A 325 -34.68 3.57 -20.81
C CYS A 325 -34.83 5.09 -20.71
N PHE A 326 -34.39 5.69 -19.60
CA PHE A 326 -34.41 7.14 -19.41
C PHE A 326 -33.37 7.84 -20.29
N GLU A 327 -32.15 7.29 -20.39
CA GLU A 327 -31.11 7.79 -21.30
C GLU A 327 -31.54 7.68 -22.77
N ASP A 328 -32.17 6.57 -23.17
CA ASP A 328 -32.70 6.39 -24.52
C ASP A 328 -33.79 7.43 -24.84
N LEU A 329 -34.66 7.74 -23.88
CA LEU A 329 -35.69 8.78 -24.03
C LEU A 329 -35.09 10.19 -24.11
N GLN A 330 -34.04 10.49 -23.35
CA GLN A 330 -33.32 11.75 -23.46
C GLN A 330 -32.64 11.88 -24.83
N ALA A 331 -31.99 10.81 -25.31
CA ALA A 331 -31.36 10.80 -26.63
C ALA A 331 -32.37 11.01 -27.77
N ILE A 332 -33.59 10.47 -27.66
CA ILE A 332 -34.67 10.70 -28.63
C ILE A 332 -35.16 12.15 -28.58
N ASN A 333 -35.35 12.71 -27.39
CA ASN A 333 -35.78 14.11 -27.22
C ASN A 333 -34.72 15.11 -27.70
N ASP A 334 -33.43 14.81 -27.51
CA ASP A 334 -32.33 15.63 -28.02
C ASP A 334 -32.23 15.55 -29.55
N VAL A 335 -32.49 14.38 -30.15
CA VAL A 335 -32.58 14.23 -31.61
C VAL A 335 -33.79 14.96 -32.19
N ASP A 336 -34.93 15.00 -31.50
CA ASP A 336 -36.09 15.78 -31.94
C ASP A 336 -35.89 17.29 -31.80
N ASN A 337 -35.11 17.76 -30.81
CA ASN A 337 -34.69 19.15 -30.71
C ASN A 337 -33.63 19.54 -31.76
N ASP A 338 -32.66 18.66 -32.07
CA ASP A 338 -31.65 18.88 -33.12
C ASP A 338 -32.21 18.71 -34.55
N ASN A 339 -33.35 18.03 -34.70
CA ASN A 339 -34.09 17.93 -35.97
C ASN A 339 -34.73 19.26 -36.41
N GLN A 340 -34.66 20.33 -35.60
CA GLN A 340 -34.90 21.69 -36.10
C GLN A 340 -33.71 22.28 -36.87
N HIS A 341 -32.51 21.67 -36.87
CA HIS A 341 -31.35 22.30 -37.54
C HIS A 341 -30.46 21.44 -38.45
N ASN A 342 -30.51 20.11 -38.48
CA ASN A 342 -29.98 19.36 -39.63
C ASN A 342 -30.25 17.85 -39.54
N THR A 343 -31.15 17.37 -40.40
CA THR A 343 -31.45 15.94 -40.54
C THR A 343 -30.31 15.22 -41.25
N GLN A 344 -29.96 14.02 -40.74
CA GLN A 344 -29.22 12.90 -41.39
C GLN A 344 -27.83 12.48 -40.88
N ARG A 345 -27.29 12.96 -39.73
CA ARG A 345 -25.99 12.41 -39.22
C ARG A 345 -25.93 11.91 -37.78
N GLY A 346 -26.96 12.12 -36.95
CA GLY A 346 -26.89 11.85 -35.49
C GLY A 346 -26.79 10.38 -35.08
N ALA A 347 -27.64 9.49 -35.60
CA ALA A 347 -27.77 8.12 -35.07
C ALA A 347 -26.53 7.24 -35.27
N ALA A 348 -25.79 7.43 -36.36
CA ALA A 348 -24.54 6.71 -36.61
C ALA A 348 -23.35 7.28 -35.81
N PHE A 349 -23.44 8.54 -35.36
CA PHE A 349 -22.41 9.21 -34.57
C PHE A 349 -22.41 8.74 -33.12
N TYR A 350 -23.59 8.54 -32.51
CA TYR A 350 -23.70 8.13 -31.10
C TYR A 350 -23.35 6.65 -30.86
N ILE A 351 -23.68 5.74 -31.78
CA ILE A 351 -23.20 4.34 -31.71
C ILE A 351 -21.67 4.30 -31.91
N ARG A 352 -21.11 5.18 -32.75
CA ARG A 352 -19.66 5.39 -32.86
C ARG A 352 -19.06 5.99 -31.59
N GLN A 353 -19.76 6.90 -30.90
CA GLN A 353 -19.27 7.53 -29.67
C GLN A 353 -19.27 6.57 -28.48
N MET A 354 -20.25 5.66 -28.41
CA MET A 354 -20.23 4.55 -27.44
C MET A 354 -19.16 3.49 -27.78
N ALA A 355 -18.86 3.27 -29.07
CA ALA A 355 -17.71 2.45 -29.48
C ALA A 355 -16.35 3.17 -29.32
N ALA A 356 -16.34 4.51 -29.27
CA ALA A 356 -15.15 5.37 -29.16
C ALA A 356 -14.72 5.67 -27.72
N GLN A 357 -15.37 5.12 -26.69
CA GLN A 357 -14.79 5.00 -25.35
C GLN A 357 -13.78 3.82 -25.24
N ARG A 358 -13.06 3.52 -26.33
CA ARG A 358 -11.74 2.87 -26.26
C ARG A 358 -10.68 3.97 -26.15
N PRO A 359 -9.65 3.84 -25.30
CA PRO A 359 -8.46 4.65 -25.45
C PRO A 359 -7.85 4.32 -26.82
N SER A 360 -7.86 5.30 -27.71
CA SER A 360 -7.19 5.26 -28.99
C SER A 360 -5.68 5.27 -28.77
N PHE A 361 -5.04 4.10 -28.82
CA PHE A 361 -3.72 3.99 -29.41
C PHE A 361 -3.89 4.24 -30.92
N VAL A 362 -3.41 5.38 -31.41
CA VAL A 362 -3.23 5.64 -32.84
C VAL A 362 -1.73 5.58 -33.09
N ASN A 363 -1.30 4.54 -33.82
CA ASN A 363 -0.09 4.60 -34.61
C ASN A 363 -0.46 5.23 -35.95
N GLU A 364 0.12 6.38 -36.27
CA GLU A 364 0.86 6.64 -37.51
C GLU A 364 1.31 8.11 -37.48
N ILE A 365 2.52 8.31 -36.96
CA ILE A 365 3.35 9.48 -37.25
C ILE A 365 4.20 9.03 -38.43
N ASP A 366 3.96 9.59 -39.61
CA ASP A 366 4.90 9.49 -40.73
C ASP A 366 5.85 10.70 -40.68
N PRO A 367 7.16 10.52 -40.94
CA PRO A 367 8.23 11.34 -40.39
C PRO A 367 8.66 12.45 -41.35
N ALA A 368 8.11 13.64 -41.25
CA ALA A 368 8.75 14.86 -41.73
C ALA A 368 8.00 16.10 -41.23
N GLN A 369 8.77 17.10 -40.83
CA GLN A 369 8.36 18.46 -40.43
C GLN A 369 8.03 18.63 -38.94
N ILE A 370 9.00 18.72 -38.04
CA ILE A 370 9.97 19.82 -37.81
C ILE A 370 9.32 21.06 -37.17
N ILE A 371 9.58 21.18 -35.87
CA ILE A 371 10.06 22.35 -35.09
C ILE A 371 9.18 23.62 -35.07
N ILE A 372 9.27 24.33 -33.93
CA ILE A 372 8.96 25.77 -33.71
C ILE A 372 7.46 25.97 -33.37
N GLN A 373 7.01 26.47 -32.21
CA GLN A 373 7.58 27.37 -31.21
C GLN A 373 6.66 27.38 -29.97
N ARG A 374 7.28 27.60 -28.79
CA ARG A 374 6.93 28.56 -27.71
C ARG A 374 5.44 28.91 -27.55
N PHE A 375 4.82 28.76 -26.38
CA PHE A 375 5.23 29.24 -25.05
C PHE A 375 4.50 28.44 -23.97
#